data_AF-A0A7S0GJ47-F1
#
_entry.id   AF-A0A7S0GJ47-F1
#
_cell.length_a   1.000
_cell.length_b   1.000
_cell.length_c   1.000
_cell.angle_alpha   90.00
_cell.angle_beta   90.00
_cell.angle_gamma   90.00
#
_symmetry.space_group_name_H-M   'P 1'
#
loop_
_entity.id
_entity.type
_entity.pdbx_description
1 polymer ?
#
loop_
_entity_poly.entity_id
_entity_poly.type
_entity_poly.pdbx_seq_one_letter_code
_entity_poly.pdbx_strand_id
1 'polypeptide(L)'
;GAFARRKIKESSLVVPAPLIHVSAKRTLDLYDKYTDDDGNLVRGDNVIGKQLMINYCFGRSDSSLLLCPSTSAAWINHYEEFVHQEGEIKIANASRQANAKYHWSHWNELNKMWLNS
;
A
#
# COMPACT_ATOMS: atom_id res chain seq x y z
N GLY A 1 6.99 7.39 10.06
CA GLY A 1 8.10 7.13 9.11
C GLY A 1 9.22 6.29 9.75
N ALA A 2 10.35 6.09 9.06
CA ALA A 2 11.52 5.36 9.57
C ALA A 2 12.80 6.20 9.41
N PHE A 3 13.69 6.16 10.41
CA PHE A 3 14.93 6.94 10.43
C PHE A 3 16.15 6.05 10.66
N ALA A 4 17.23 6.31 9.93
CA ALA A 4 18.49 5.61 10.13
C ALA A 4 19.15 6.05 11.44
N ARG A 5 19.44 5.10 12.33
CA ARG A 5 20.20 5.34 13.58
C ARG A 5 21.72 5.14 13.42
N ARG A 6 22.14 4.68 12.24
CA ARG A 6 23.53 4.39 11.87
C ARG A 6 23.73 4.67 10.38
N LYS A 7 24.99 4.75 9.94
CA LYS A 7 25.32 4.78 8.51
C LYS A 7 24.88 3.47 7.84
N ILE A 8 24.25 3.60 6.67
CA ILE A 8 23.81 2.49 5.81
C ILE A 8 24.55 2.66 4.49
N LYS A 9 25.24 1.61 4.03
CA LYS A 9 25.98 1.66 2.76
C LYS A 9 24.99 1.61 1.60
N GLU A 10 25.32 2.27 0.49
CA GLU A 10 24.62 2.08 -0.77
C GLU A 10 24.52 0.58 -1.11
N SER A 11 23.37 0.18 -1.67
CA SER A 11 23.05 -1.22 -2.03
C SER A 11 23.01 -2.21 -0.86
N SER A 12 22.98 -1.75 0.39
CA SER A 12 22.79 -2.64 1.55
C SER A 12 21.32 -2.86 1.88
N LEU A 13 21.01 -4.04 2.42
CA LEU A 13 19.68 -4.39 2.91
C LEU A 13 19.29 -3.49 4.08
N VAL A 14 18.14 -2.83 3.97
CA VAL A 14 17.59 -1.98 5.03
C VAL A 14 16.73 -2.79 5.99
N VAL A 15 15.75 -3.54 5.47
CA VAL A 15 14.79 -4.32 6.26
C VAL A 15 14.24 -5.49 5.46
N PRO A 16 14.17 -6.71 6.02
CA PRO A 16 13.37 -7.79 5.45
C PRO A 16 11.87 -7.54 5.73
N ALA A 17 11.02 -7.80 4.73
CA ALA A 17 9.58 -7.58 4.83
C ALA A 17 8.82 -8.90 4.62
N PRO A 18 8.53 -9.67 5.68
CA PRO A 18 7.55 -10.75 5.61
C PRO A 18 6.19 -10.20 5.14
N LEU A 19 5.52 -10.92 4.23
CA LEU A 19 4.32 -10.46 3.54
C LEU A 19 3.12 -11.34 3.90
N ILE A 20 2.00 -10.69 4.21
CA ILE A 20 0.67 -11.30 4.27
C ILE A 20 0.04 -11.16 2.89
N HIS A 21 -0.49 -12.26 2.37
CA HIS A 21 -1.08 -12.31 1.03
C HIS A 21 -2.60 -12.10 1.12
N VAL A 22 -3.11 -11.14 0.36
CA VAL A 22 -4.56 -10.96 0.11
C VAL A 22 -4.81 -11.26 -1.36
N SER A 23 -5.38 -12.42 -1.65
CA SER A 23 -5.55 -12.95 -3.02
C SER A 23 -6.54 -12.15 -3.88
N ALA A 24 -7.49 -11.46 -3.25
CA ALA A 24 -8.52 -10.70 -3.93
C ALA A 24 -8.61 -9.28 -3.36
N LYS A 25 -7.95 -8.29 -3.99
CA LYS A 25 -7.96 -6.89 -3.54
C LYS A 25 -9.36 -6.29 -3.36
N ARG A 26 -10.36 -6.82 -4.07
CA ARG A 26 -11.76 -6.41 -3.99
C ARG A 26 -12.42 -6.73 -2.65
N THR A 27 -11.85 -7.63 -1.83
CA THR A 27 -12.35 -7.88 -0.47
C THR A 27 -12.18 -6.67 0.44
N LEU A 28 -11.31 -5.72 0.04
CA LEU A 28 -11.06 -4.47 0.73
C LEU A 28 -11.91 -3.32 0.17
N ASP A 29 -12.90 -3.62 -0.67
CA ASP A 29 -13.85 -2.63 -1.15
C ASP A 29 -14.89 -2.34 -0.07
N LEU A 30 -15.24 -1.06 0.08
CA LEU A 30 -16.32 -0.62 0.94
C LEU A 30 -17.57 -0.46 0.09
N TYR A 31 -18.66 -1.04 0.57
CA TYR A 31 -19.94 -1.04 -0.12
C TYR A 31 -20.96 -0.20 0.68
N ASP A 32 -21.92 0.36 -0.03
CA ASP A 32 -23.08 1.00 0.58
C ASP A 32 -23.87 0.01 1.45
N LYS A 33 -24.72 0.56 2.31
CA LYS A 33 -25.61 -0.21 3.15
C LYS A 33 -27.00 0.39 3.11
N TYR A 34 -28.00 -0.47 3.19
CA TYR A 34 -29.40 -0.07 3.28
C TYR A 34 -30.10 -0.93 4.32
N THR A 35 -31.25 -0.49 4.78
CA THR A 35 -32.12 -1.25 5.69
C THR A 35 -33.13 -2.02 4.84
N ASP A 36 -33.24 -3.33 5.03
CA ASP A 36 -34.25 -4.15 4.37
C ASP A 36 -35.63 -4.01 5.02
N ASP A 37 -36.65 -4.65 4.44
CA ASP A 37 -38.03 -4.60 4.91
C ASP A 37 -38.20 -5.20 6.33
N ASP A 38 -37.26 -6.04 6.77
CA ASP A 38 -37.21 -6.65 8.10
C ASP A 38 -36.43 -5.77 9.12
N GLY A 39 -35.92 -4.61 8.70
CA GLY A 39 -35.17 -3.68 9.55
C GLY A 39 -33.69 -4.03 9.70
N ASN A 40 -33.16 -5.01 8.96
CA ASN A 40 -31.76 -5.40 9.03
C ASN A 40 -30.87 -4.52 8.15
N LEU A 41 -29.65 -4.26 8.63
CA LEU A 41 -28.64 -3.55 7.83
C LEU A 41 -27.98 -4.51 6.85
N VAL A 42 -28.31 -4.38 5.57
CA VAL A 42 -27.79 -5.20 4.47
C VAL A 42 -26.74 -4.43 3.68
N ARG A 43 -25.74 -5.15 3.18
CA ARG A 43 -24.71 -4.61 2.28
C ARG A 43 -25.30 -4.46 0.87
N GLY A 44 -25.19 -3.28 0.28
CA GLY A 44 -25.53 -3.04 -1.12
C GLY A 44 -24.41 -3.41 -2.09
N ASP A 45 -24.69 -3.21 -3.38
CA ASP A 45 -23.79 -3.60 -4.46
C ASP A 45 -22.85 -2.46 -4.90
N ASN A 46 -23.09 -1.22 -4.47
CA ASN A 46 -22.32 -0.08 -4.92
C ASN A 46 -21.04 0.06 -4.09
N VAL A 47 -19.89 0.06 -4.77
CA VAL A 47 -18.61 0.36 -4.14
C VAL A 47 -18.54 1.86 -3.84
N ILE A 48 -18.59 2.23 -2.57
CA ILE A 48 -18.50 3.61 -2.09
C ILE A 48 -17.07 4.02 -1.70
N GLY A 49 -16.15 3.07 -1.63
CA GLY A 49 -14.76 3.36 -1.29
C GLY A 49 -13.88 2.12 -1.21
N LYS A 50 -12.69 2.31 -0.64
CA LYS A 50 -11.71 1.26 -0.37
C LYS A 50 -11.26 1.36 1.08
N GLN A 51 -10.96 0.23 1.71
CA GLN A 51 -10.38 0.19 3.05
C GLN A 51 -8.97 0.80 3.02
N LEU A 52 -8.64 1.56 4.07
CA LEU A 52 -7.35 2.24 4.23
C LEU A 52 -6.15 1.27 4.18
N MET A 53 -6.36 0.00 4.52
CA MET A 53 -5.32 -1.03 4.50
C MET A 53 -4.63 -1.14 3.13
N ILE A 54 -5.32 -0.83 2.02
CA ILE A 54 -4.73 -0.87 0.68
C ILE A 54 -3.50 0.05 0.56
N ASN A 55 -3.47 1.17 1.29
CA ASN A 55 -2.35 2.13 1.25
C ASN A 55 -1.05 1.56 1.83
N TYR A 56 -1.14 0.46 2.56
CA TYR A 56 -0.03 -0.18 3.27
C TYR A 56 0.42 -1.49 2.62
N CYS A 57 -0.14 -1.85 1.47
CA CYS A 57 0.20 -3.07 0.76
C CYS A 57 0.84 -2.77 -0.60
N PHE A 58 1.71 -3.66 -1.06
CA PHE A 58 2.22 -3.65 -2.42
C PHE A 58 1.25 -4.36 -3.35
N GLY A 59 0.98 -3.77 -4.51
CA GLY A 59 0.10 -4.35 -5.51
C GLY A 59 0.48 -3.90 -6.91
N ARG A 60 -0.09 -4.57 -7.91
CA ARG A 60 -0.05 -4.12 -9.30
C ARG A 60 -1.47 -3.87 -9.81
N SER A 61 -1.59 -2.96 -10.77
CA SER A 61 -2.89 -2.67 -11.39
C SER A 61 -3.47 -3.87 -12.14
N ASP A 62 -2.60 -4.69 -12.75
CA ASP A 62 -2.91 -5.89 -13.52
C ASP A 62 -3.06 -7.17 -12.66
N SER A 63 -2.97 -7.05 -11.33
CA SER A 63 -3.14 -8.18 -10.41
C SER A 63 -4.23 -7.92 -9.38
N SER A 64 -4.87 -8.99 -8.91
CA SER A 64 -5.77 -8.98 -7.76
C SER A 64 -5.03 -9.19 -6.44
N LEU A 65 -3.77 -9.59 -6.47
CA LEU A 65 -2.97 -9.88 -5.29
C LEU A 65 -2.49 -8.59 -4.63
N LEU A 66 -2.66 -8.50 -3.31
CA LEU A 66 -1.97 -7.53 -2.47
C LEU A 66 -1.00 -8.27 -1.54
N LEU A 67 0.19 -7.69 -1.39
CA LEU A 67 1.24 -8.15 -0.51
C LEU A 67 1.42 -7.11 0.60
N CYS A 68 0.90 -7.41 1.79
CA CYS A 68 0.88 -6.47 2.90
C CYS A 68 2.02 -6.82 3.86
N PRO A 69 3.03 -5.96 4.04
CA PRO A 69 4.10 -6.21 5.02
C PRO A 69 3.53 -6.34 6.43
N SER A 70 3.95 -7.36 7.17
CA SER A 70 3.62 -7.50 8.60
C SER A 70 4.57 -6.72 9.52
N THR A 71 5.52 -5.98 8.94
CA THR A 71 6.53 -5.21 9.65
C THR A 71 6.42 -3.71 9.34
N SER A 72 7.29 -2.92 9.95
CA SER A 72 7.37 -1.48 9.71
C SER A 72 7.68 -1.09 8.25
N ALA A 73 8.01 -2.06 7.38
CA ALA A 73 8.10 -1.85 5.94
C ALA A 73 6.80 -1.31 5.32
N ALA A 74 5.64 -1.54 5.95
CA ALA A 74 4.36 -0.96 5.53
C ALA A 74 4.37 0.59 5.51
N TRP A 75 5.22 1.23 6.32
CA TRP A 75 5.32 2.69 6.40
C TRP A 75 6.25 3.32 5.37
N ILE A 76 6.97 2.51 4.57
CA ILE A 76 7.89 3.01 3.54
C ILE A 76 7.16 3.89 2.53
N ASN A 77 5.89 3.60 2.26
CA ASN A 77 5.09 4.31 1.27
C ASN A 77 4.24 5.45 1.85
N HIS A 78 4.31 5.68 3.17
CA HIS A 78 3.49 6.68 3.85
C HIS A 78 4.16 8.06 3.81
N TYR A 79 3.49 9.05 3.22
CA TYR A 79 3.86 10.46 3.31
C TYR A 79 3.06 11.11 4.44
N GLU A 80 3.74 11.68 5.43
CA GLU A 80 3.12 12.58 6.42
C GLU A 80 3.46 14.01 6.02
N GLU A 81 2.45 14.82 5.72
CA GLU A 81 2.63 16.27 5.67
C GLU A 81 2.79 16.80 7.08
N PHE A 82 4.01 17.18 7.45
CA PHE A 82 4.18 18.15 8.54
C PHE A 82 4.27 19.54 7.91
N VAL A 83 3.14 20.23 7.79
CA VAL A 83 3.14 21.68 7.56
C VAL A 83 3.22 22.36 8.92
N HIS A 84 4.41 22.85 9.27
CA HIS A 84 4.59 23.78 10.39
C HIS A 84 4.90 25.16 9.83
N GLN A 85 3.90 25.87 9.30
CA GLN A 85 3.95 27.32 9.11
C GLN A 85 2.56 27.92 9.30
N GLU A 86 2.40 28.65 10.42
CA GLU A 86 1.43 29.74 10.64
C GLU A 86 0.06 29.64 9.92
N GLY A 87 -0.72 28.59 10.23
CA GLY A 87 -2.18 28.65 10.08
C GLY A 87 -2.79 28.34 8.72
N GLU A 88 -2.02 27.93 7.70
CA GLU A 88 -2.58 27.47 6.42
C GLU A 88 -2.30 25.98 6.15
N ILE A 89 -3.37 25.18 6.04
CA ILE A 89 -3.27 23.78 5.55
C ILE A 89 -3.09 23.83 4.04
N LYS A 90 -1.85 23.74 3.58
CA LYS A 90 -1.54 23.49 2.16
C LYS A 90 -1.50 21.99 1.94
N ILE A 91 -2.60 21.43 1.45
CA ILE A 91 -2.63 20.06 0.91
C ILE A 91 -1.68 20.06 -0.29
N ALA A 92 -0.51 19.44 -0.14
CA ALA A 92 0.41 19.29 -1.25
C ALA A 92 -0.28 18.47 -2.33
N ASN A 93 -0.06 18.94 -3.55
CA ASN A 93 -0.40 18.23 -4.77
C ASN A 93 -0.08 16.72 -4.61
N ALA A 94 -1.07 15.86 -4.80
CA ALA A 94 -0.97 14.40 -4.76
C ALA A 94 0.10 13.80 -5.71
N SER A 95 0.76 14.64 -6.50
CA SER A 95 1.90 14.32 -7.36
C SER A 95 3.26 14.27 -6.65
N ARG A 96 3.38 14.70 -5.38
CA ARG A 96 4.59 14.45 -4.54
C ARG A 96 4.47 13.08 -3.87
N GLN A 97 4.68 12.09 -4.73
CA GLN A 97 4.53 10.65 -4.56
C GLN A 97 5.49 10.08 -3.49
N ALA A 98 4.99 9.10 -2.72
CA ALA A 98 5.71 8.00 -2.08
C ALA A 98 7.19 8.20 -1.70
N ASN A 99 7.54 8.07 -0.41
CA ASN A 99 8.94 8.15 0.06
C ASN A 99 9.86 7.08 -0.57
N ALA A 100 9.30 6.03 -1.17
CA ALA A 100 10.04 5.10 -2.02
C ALA A 100 9.18 4.57 -3.18
N LYS A 101 9.79 4.44 -4.35
CA LYS A 101 9.20 3.74 -5.49
C LYS A 101 9.55 2.25 -5.41
N TYR A 102 8.55 1.38 -5.32
CA TYR A 102 8.78 -0.06 -5.48
C TYR A 102 8.99 -0.39 -6.97
N HIS A 103 9.90 -1.33 -7.24
CA HIS A 103 10.13 -1.87 -8.58
C HIS A 103 9.92 -3.38 -8.50
N TRP A 104 8.94 -3.88 -9.25
CA TRP A 104 8.75 -5.32 -9.40
C TRP A 104 9.83 -5.86 -10.33
N SER A 105 10.46 -6.98 -9.97
CA SER A 105 11.37 -7.65 -10.89
C SER A 105 10.64 -7.92 -12.21
N HIS A 106 11.30 -7.65 -13.32
CA HIS A 106 10.75 -7.97 -14.63
C HIS A 106 10.83 -9.49 -14.80
N TRP A 107 9.70 -10.16 -14.63
CA TRP A 107 9.59 -11.58 -14.91
C TRP A 107 9.47 -11.76 -16.42
N ASN A 108 10.39 -12.53 -17.01
CA ASN A 108 10.36 -12.93 -18.41
C ASN A 108 10.66 -14.44 -18.43
N GLU A 109 9.76 -15.22 -19.01
CA GLU A 109 9.89 -16.67 -19.14
C GLU A 109 11.18 -17.11 -19.88
N LEU A 110 11.70 -16.26 -20.76
CA LEU A 110 12.94 -16.47 -21.51
C LEU A 110 14.18 -16.03 -20.73
N ASN A 111 14.04 -15.24 -19.67
CA ASN A 111 15.14 -14.71 -18.90
C ASN A 111 15.22 -15.40 -17.51
N LYS A 112 16.11 -16.41 -17.42
CA LYS A 112 16.37 -17.20 -16.21
C LYS A 112 17.26 -16.50 -15.17
N MET A 113 17.51 -15.20 -15.28
CA MET A 113 18.33 -14.45 -14.31
C MET A 113 17.86 -14.63 -12.84
N TRP A 114 16.58 -14.92 -12.62
CA TRP A 114 15.99 -15.19 -11.31
C TRP A 114 16.41 -16.52 -10.66
N LEU A 115 17.05 -17.45 -11.39
CA LEU A 115 17.55 -18.71 -10.83
C LEU A 115 18.91 -18.57 -10.12
N ASN A 116 19.62 -17.45 -10.36
CA ASN A 116 20.98 -17.23 -9.87
C ASN A 116 21.05 -16.19 -8.74
N SER A 117 19.91 -15.79 -8.17
CA SER A 117 19.79 -14.80 -7.08
C SER A 117 19.63 -15.45 -5.71
#